data_AF-A0A2N2ITR5-F1
#
_entry.id   AF-A0A2N2ITR5-F1
#
_cell.length_a   1.000
_cell.length_b   1.000
_cell.length_c   1.000
_cell.angle_alpha   90.00
_cell.angle_beta   90.00
_cell.angle_gamma   90.00
#
_symmetry.space_group_name_H-M   'P 1'
#
loop_
_entity.id
_entity.type
_entity.pdbx_description
1 polymer ?
#
loop_
_entity_poly.entity_id
_entity_poly.type
_entity_poly.pdbx_seq_one_letter_code
_entity_poly.pdbx_strand_id
1 'polypeptide(L)'
;KPFASWPSFVPITFEMTVLAAGVSTAIGALFLGGVLRPRKRIAHRHVTSHRFAIFVEASDPKYDEQGTVSLFRKAGAMDVRVVKEGE
;
A
#
# COMPACT_ATOMS: atom_id res chain seq x y z
N LYS A 1 -30.02 -43.52 13.82
CA LYS A 1 -29.80 -42.08 13.55
C LYS A 1 -28.48 -41.96 12.78
N PRO A 2 -28.43 -41.32 11.61
CA PRO A 2 -27.19 -41.19 10.87
C PRO A 2 -26.20 -40.31 11.67
N PHE A 3 -24.99 -40.82 11.89
CA PHE A 3 -23.97 -40.18 12.73
C PHE A 3 -23.36 -38.91 12.08
N ALA A 4 -23.52 -38.74 10.77
CA ALA A 4 -23.12 -37.55 10.04
C ALA A 4 -24.29 -37.09 9.17
N SER A 5 -24.96 -36.01 9.57
CA SER A 5 -25.98 -35.36 8.75
C SER A 5 -25.31 -34.29 7.90
N TRP A 6 -25.19 -34.54 6.60
CA TRP A 6 -24.60 -33.62 5.62
C TRP A 6 -25.10 -32.16 5.74
N PRO A 7 -26.42 -31.91 5.94
CA PRO A 7 -26.93 -30.53 6.07
C PRO A 7 -26.40 -29.77 7.28
N SER A 8 -26.03 -30.45 8.37
CA SER A 8 -25.55 -29.80 9.59
C SER A 8 -24.13 -29.24 9.45
N PHE A 9 -23.36 -29.68 8.44
CA PHE A 9 -22.02 -29.17 8.17
C PHE A 9 -22.01 -27.87 7.37
N VAL A 10 -23.06 -27.60 6.59
CA VAL A 10 -23.13 -26.42 5.69
C VAL A 10 -22.95 -25.09 6.44
N PRO A 11 -23.62 -24.84 7.57
CA PRO A 11 -23.41 -23.58 8.31
C PRO A 11 -21.97 -23.45 8.80
N ILE A 12 -21.38 -24.54 9.29
CA ILE A 12 -20.01 -24.53 9.84
C ILE A 12 -18.98 -24.28 8.74
N THR A 13 -19.08 -24.96 7.59
CA THR A 13 -18.14 -24.77 6.48
C THR A 13 -18.30 -23.42 5.82
N PHE A 14 -19.52 -22.87 5.77
CA PHE A 14 -19.76 -21.50 5.30
C PHE A 14 -19.01 -20.49 6.17
N GLU A 15 -19.20 -20.53 7.50
CA GLU A 15 -18.54 -19.62 8.44
C GLU A 15 -17.01 -19.75 8.38
N MET A 16 -16.49 -20.98 8.32
CA MET A 16 -15.04 -21.21 8.18
C MET A 16 -14.47 -20.64 6.88
N THR A 17 -15.24 -20.72 5.79
CA THR A 17 -14.84 -20.16 4.50
C THR A 17 -14.81 -18.64 4.55
N VAL A 18 -15.84 -18.00 5.10
CA VAL A 18 -15.92 -16.54 5.25
C VAL A 18 -14.80 -16.04 6.17
N LEU A 19 -14.55 -16.71 7.29
CA LEU A 19 -13.47 -16.37 8.21
C LEU A 19 -12.09 -16.49 7.53
N ALA A 20 -11.83 -17.62 6.86
CA ALA A 20 -10.57 -17.83 6.14
C ALA A 20 -10.36 -16.79 5.03
N ALA A 21 -11.41 -16.47 4.26
CA ALA A 21 -11.35 -15.45 3.22
C ALA A 21 -11.07 -14.06 3.80
N GLY A 22 -11.76 -13.67 4.88
CA GLY A 22 -11.55 -12.38 5.55
C GLY A 22 -10.13 -12.23 6.10
N VAL A 23 -9.65 -13.23 6.84
CA VAL A 23 -8.30 -13.22 7.44
C VAL A 23 -7.23 -13.23 6.36
N SER A 24 -7.33 -14.10 5.36
CA SER A 24 -6.36 -14.15 4.26
C SER A 24 -6.33 -12.87 3.43
N THR A 25 -7.49 -12.23 3.20
CA THR A 25 -7.56 -10.93 2.51
C THR A 25 -6.89 -9.84 3.33
N ALA A 26 -7.19 -9.74 4.63
CA ALA A 26 -6.57 -8.74 5.50
C ALA A 26 -5.05 -8.90 5.56
N ILE A 27 -4.58 -10.13 5.75
CA ILE A 27 -3.16 -10.48 5.74
C ILE A 27 -2.54 -10.13 4.38
N GLY A 28 -3.13 -10.60 3.29
CA GLY A 28 -2.64 -10.34 1.93
C GLY A 28 -2.52 -8.85 1.61
N ALA A 29 -3.52 -8.05 1.99
CA ALA A 29 -3.50 -6.61 1.81
C ALA A 29 -2.36 -5.93 2.62
N LEU A 30 -2.11 -6.37 3.85
CA LEU A 30 -1.03 -5.82 4.68
C LEU A 30 0.36 -6.17 4.13
N PHE A 31 0.55 -7.39 3.64
CA PHE A 31 1.82 -7.86 3.07
C PHE A 31 2.09 -7.27 1.69
N LEU A 32 1.15 -7.42 0.75
CA LEU A 32 1.32 -6.95 -0.64
C LEU A 32 1.26 -5.42 -0.73
N GLY A 33 0.46 -4.76 0.11
CA GLY A 33 0.42 -3.30 0.19
C GLY A 33 1.65 -2.68 0.86
N GLY A 34 2.61 -3.48 1.34
CA GLY A 34 3.83 -2.99 1.97
C GLY A 34 3.59 -2.24 3.29
N VAL A 35 2.44 -2.46 3.94
CA VAL A 35 2.05 -1.73 5.16
C VAL A 35 2.93 -2.13 6.34
N LEU A 36 3.44 -3.37 6.35
CA LEU A 36 4.27 -3.93 7.42
C LEU A 36 5.76 -3.53 7.35
N ARG A 37 6.14 -2.60 6.45
CA ARG A 37 7.54 -2.13 6.34
C ARG A 37 7.93 -1.31 7.59
N PRO A 38 9.01 -1.66 8.33
CA PRO A 38 9.40 -1.00 9.59
C PRO A 38 9.76 0.49 9.43
N ARG A 39 10.36 0.85 8.29
CA ARG A 39 10.72 2.24 7.97
C ARG A 39 9.91 2.71 6.77
N LYS A 40 8.84 3.46 7.02
CA LYS A 40 8.08 4.14 5.97
C LYS A 40 8.68 5.53 5.74
N ARG A 41 9.08 5.82 4.50
CA ARG A 41 9.48 7.18 4.11
C ARG A 41 8.22 8.02 3.96
N ILE A 42 8.01 8.96 4.88
CA ILE A 42 6.86 9.87 4.83
C ILE A 42 7.21 11.02 3.89
N ALA A 43 6.57 11.07 2.71
CA ALA A 43 6.82 12.13 1.74
C ALA A 43 6.47 13.53 2.29
N HIS A 44 5.35 13.68 3.00
CA HIS A 44 4.97 14.88 3.75
C HIS A 44 3.89 14.54 4.80
N ARG A 45 3.93 15.18 5.98
CA ARG A 45 2.93 14.97 7.06
C ARG A 45 1.47 15.22 6.63
N HIS A 46 1.24 16.04 5.61
CA HIS A 46 -0.10 16.44 5.19
C HIS A 46 -0.63 15.66 3.98
N VAL A 47 0.11 14.65 3.49
CA VAL A 47 -0.34 13.79 2.38
C VAL A 47 -1.66 13.10 2.70
N THR A 48 -1.88 12.75 3.97
CA THR A 48 -3.12 12.10 4.42
C THR A 48 -4.27 13.07 4.69
N SER A 49 -4.08 14.37 4.46
CA SER A 49 -5.07 15.40 4.82
C SER A 49 -5.50 16.23 3.62
N HIS A 50 -4.66 17.17 3.17
CA HIS A 50 -5.03 18.18 2.17
C HIS A 50 -3.95 18.39 1.09
N ARG A 51 -2.86 17.61 1.12
CA ARG A 51 -1.79 17.68 0.11
C ARG A 51 -1.71 16.37 -0.65
N PHE A 52 -1.35 16.45 -1.91
CA PHE A 52 -1.03 15.29 -2.74
C PHE A 52 0.49 15.25 -2.96
N ALA A 53 1.04 14.05 -3.12
CA ALA A 53 2.46 13.85 -3.37
C ALA A 53 2.67 12.97 -4.60
N ILE A 54 3.66 13.32 -5.40
CA ILE A 54 4.19 12.49 -6.47
C ILE A 54 5.62 12.13 -6.06
N PHE A 55 5.96 10.85 -6.16
CA PHE A 55 7.29 10.35 -5.85
C PHE A 55 7.89 9.72 -7.11
N VAL A 56 9.14 10.07 -7.39
CA VAL A 56 9.91 9.50 -8.50
C VAL A 56 11.12 8.82 -7.91
N GLU A 57 11.27 7.53 -8.20
CA GLU A 57 12.41 6.74 -7.72
C GLU A 57 13.66 7.07 -8.54
N ALA A 58 14.77 7.32 -7.85
CA ALA A 58 16.06 7.59 -8.48
C ALA A 58 16.68 6.35 -9.17
N SER A 59 16.11 5.16 -8.94
CA SER A 59 16.49 3.91 -9.60
C SER A 59 15.95 3.78 -11.03
N ASP A 60 15.02 4.64 -11.45
CA ASP A 60 14.50 4.62 -12.82
C ASP A 60 15.62 5.00 -13.82
N PRO A 61 15.86 4.21 -14.89
CA PRO A 61 16.90 4.50 -15.88
C PRO A 61 16.78 5.86 -16.58
N LYS A 62 15.60 6.46 -16.59
CA LYS A 62 15.32 7.77 -17.18
C LYS A 62 15.30 8.90 -16.15
N TYR A 63 15.59 8.61 -14.88
CA TYR A 63 15.64 9.62 -13.86
C TYR A 63 16.82 10.58 -14.11
N ASP A 64 16.49 11.83 -14.38
CA ASP A 64 17.41 12.97 -14.32
C ASP A 64 16.94 13.91 -13.23
N GLU A 65 17.76 14.13 -12.20
CA GLU A 65 17.39 14.95 -11.03
C GLU A 65 17.03 16.39 -11.45
N GLN A 66 17.86 17.02 -12.29
CA GLN A 66 17.66 18.40 -12.70
C GLN A 66 16.41 18.55 -13.59
N GLY A 67 16.28 17.67 -14.59
CA GLY A 67 15.11 17.59 -15.46
C GLY A 67 13.83 17.34 -14.68
N THR A 68 13.83 16.39 -13.73
CA THR A 68 12.66 16.04 -12.93
C THR A 68 12.23 17.20 -12.01
N VAL A 69 13.18 17.85 -11.33
CA VAL A 69 12.89 19.02 -10.50
C VAL A 69 12.32 20.16 -11.34
N SER A 70 12.92 20.45 -12.49
CA SER A 70 12.44 21.51 -13.39
C SER A 70 11.04 21.21 -13.94
N LEU A 71 10.76 19.95 -14.28
CA LEU A 71 9.45 19.48 -14.72
C LEU A 71 8.37 19.75 -13.66
N PHE A 72 8.62 19.35 -12.40
CA PHE A 72 7.66 19.57 -11.33
C PHE A 72 7.43 21.04 -11.01
N ARG A 73 8.50 21.86 -11.01
CA ARG A 73 8.38 23.31 -10.84
C ARG A 73 7.54 23.94 -11.95
N LYS A 74 7.79 23.56 -13.21
CA LYS A 74 7.02 24.03 -14.36
C LYS A 74 5.56 23.57 -14.31
N ALA A 75 5.30 22.37 -13.79
CA ALA A 75 3.96 21.82 -13.61
C ALA A 75 3.18 22.45 -12.43
N GLY A 76 3.80 23.36 -11.65
CA GLY A 76 3.13 24.06 -10.56
C GLY A 76 3.22 23.36 -9.20
N ALA A 77 4.18 22.46 -8.99
CA ALA A 77 4.39 21.82 -7.70
C ALA A 77 4.71 22.86 -6.60
N MET A 78 3.93 22.86 -5.51
CA MET A 78 4.09 23.79 -4.40
C MET A 78 5.42 23.58 -3.65
N ASP A 79 5.84 22.33 -3.49
CA ASP A 79 7.09 21.95 -2.85
C ASP A 79 7.75 20.81 -3.65
N VAL A 80 9.07 20.88 -3.81
CA VAL A 80 9.86 19.88 -4.54
C VAL A 80 11.09 19.59 -3.71
N ARG A 81 11.24 18.33 -3.28
CA ARG A 81 12.32 17.87 -2.40
C ARG A 81 13.01 16.67 -3.00
N VAL A 82 14.33 16.73 -3.08
CA VAL A 82 15.18 15.58 -3.39
C VAL A 82 15.51 14.88 -2.06
N VAL A 83 15.07 13.63 -1.92
CA VAL A 83 15.25 12.86 -0.67
C VAL A 83 16.34 11.82 -0.90
N LYS A 84 17.47 11.95 -0.19
CA LYS A 84 18.57 10.98 -0.24
C LYS A 84 18.33 9.85 0.75
N GLU A 85 18.84 8.66 0.44
CA GLU A 85 18.77 7.52 1.37
C GLU A 85 19.72 7.77 2.55
N GLY A 86 19.16 8.06 3.73
CA GLY A 86 19.93 8.24 4.98
C GLY A 86 19.60 9.48 5.81
N GLU A 87 18.77 10.40 5.31
CA GLU A 87 18.20 11.54 6.05
C GLU A 87 16.69 11.40 6.30
#